data_AF-A0A0A5FYB7-F1
#
_entry.id   AF-A0A0A5FYB7-F1
#
_cell.length_a   1.000
_cell.length_b   1.000
_cell.length_c   1.000
_cell.angle_alpha   90.00
_cell.angle_beta   90.00
_cell.angle_gamma   90.00
#
_symmetry.space_group_name_H-M   'P 1'
#
loop_
_entity.id
_entity.type
_entity.pdbx_description
1 polymer ?
#
loop_
_entity_poly.entity_id
_entity_poly.type
_entity_poly.pdbx_seq_one_letter_code
_entity_poly.pdbx_strand_id
1 'polypeptide(L)'
;ELQLILKLNPQITHGVRTKEDEFEFNKDAGMSVCKAGHLAIRKARTGKKSQGKNQKHTYYFDVEKCKVCPLREGCYKEGAKSKTYSISIKSTEHKEQEAFQNSEKFKMKAKSRYKIEAKNSE
;
A
#
# COMPACT_ATOMS: atom_id res chain seq x y z
N GLU A 1 18.31 -28.33 11.46
CA GLU A 1 17.72 -27.10 12.04
C GLU A 1 16.29 -26.88 11.57
N LEU A 2 15.37 -26.66 12.51
CA LEU A 2 13.99 -26.23 12.23
C LEU A 2 13.98 -24.73 11.93
N GLN A 3 13.92 -24.36 10.65
CA GLN A 3 13.75 -22.96 10.25
C GLN A 3 12.27 -22.56 10.40
N LEU A 4 11.95 -21.91 11.52
CA LEU A 4 10.66 -21.26 11.77
C LEU A 4 10.48 -20.06 10.83
N ILE A 5 9.29 -19.96 10.24
CA ILE A 5 8.91 -18.89 9.33
C ILE A 5 7.47 -18.49 9.62
N LEU A 6 7.28 -17.18 9.75
CA LEU A 6 6.00 -16.56 10.01
C LEU A 6 5.64 -15.67 8.83
N LYS A 7 4.34 -15.64 8.49
CA LYS A 7 3.82 -14.68 7.49
C LYS A 7 3.97 -13.27 8.05
N LEU A 8 4.31 -12.31 7.19
CA LEU A 8 4.28 -10.90 7.56
C LEU A 8 2.85 -10.49 7.93
N ASN A 9 2.75 -9.58 8.88
CA ASN A 9 1.48 -8.92 9.17
C ASN A 9 1.02 -8.17 7.89
N PRO A 10 -0.22 -8.40 7.40
CA PRO A 10 -0.76 -7.74 6.21
C PRO A 10 -0.69 -6.20 6.26
N GLN A 11 -0.75 -5.62 7.46
CA GLN A 11 -0.64 -4.17 7.64
C GLN A 11 0.77 -3.64 7.32
N ILE A 12 1.79 -4.50 7.34
CA ILE A 12 3.17 -4.16 6.97
C ILE A 12 3.35 -4.24 5.45
N THR A 13 2.71 -5.20 4.78
CA THR A 13 2.83 -5.42 3.33
C THR A 13 1.89 -4.54 2.51
N HIS A 14 0.62 -4.43 2.88
CA HIS A 14 -0.40 -3.68 2.13
C HIS A 14 -0.77 -2.34 2.78
N GLY A 15 -0.27 -2.09 4.00
CA GLY A 15 -0.77 -0.99 4.82
C GLY A 15 -2.20 -1.26 5.30
N VAL A 16 -2.80 -0.29 6.00
CA VAL A 16 -4.20 -0.38 6.49
C VAL A 16 -5.17 0.14 5.43
N ARG A 17 -4.92 -0.08 4.13
CA ARG A 17 -5.74 0.50 3.07
C ARG A 17 -6.70 -0.51 2.47
N THR A 18 -7.96 -0.11 2.41
CA THR A 18 -9.08 -0.89 1.85
C THR A 18 -9.33 -0.64 0.37
N LYS A 19 -8.65 0.33 -0.26
CA LYS A 19 -8.96 0.81 -1.62
C LYS A 19 -7.71 1.08 -2.46
N GLU A 20 -6.91 0.03 -2.69
CA GLU A 20 -5.70 0.14 -3.51
C GLU A 20 -6.01 0.32 -5.01
N ASP A 21 -7.19 -0.11 -5.47
CA ASP A 21 -7.59 -0.18 -6.89
C ASP A 21 -8.17 1.12 -7.47
N GLU A 22 -8.35 2.17 -6.66
CA GLU A 22 -9.02 3.41 -7.13
C GLU A 22 -8.08 4.38 -7.88
N PHE A 23 -6.76 4.17 -7.82
CA PHE A 23 -5.76 5.07 -8.38
C PHE A 23 -4.61 4.30 -9.04
N GLU A 24 -4.30 4.67 -10.28
CA GLU A 24 -3.21 4.08 -11.06
C GLU A 24 -1.97 4.97 -11.00
N PHE A 25 -0.78 4.37 -10.95
CA PHE A 25 0.47 5.14 -10.97
C PHE A 25 1.02 5.20 -12.39
N ASN A 26 1.04 6.38 -12.99
CA ASN A 26 1.65 6.61 -14.29
C ASN A 26 3.17 6.75 -14.13
N LYS A 27 3.93 5.81 -14.72
CA LYS A 27 5.39 5.75 -14.63
C LYS A 27 6.09 6.86 -15.42
N ASP A 28 5.57 7.21 -16.59
CA ASP A 28 6.11 8.27 -17.45
C ASP A 28 5.96 9.66 -16.81
N ALA A 29 4.81 9.92 -16.17
CA ALA A 29 4.55 11.20 -15.50
C ALA A 29 5.03 11.23 -14.03
N GLY A 30 5.35 10.08 -13.44
CA GLY A 30 5.69 9.97 -12.01
C GLY A 30 4.56 10.37 -11.06
N MET A 31 3.32 10.40 -11.55
CA MET A 31 2.13 10.91 -10.84
C MET A 31 1.02 9.85 -10.78
N SER A 32 0.18 9.92 -9.75
CA SER A 32 -1.03 9.10 -9.67
C SER A 32 -2.14 9.68 -10.54
N VAL A 33 -2.88 8.81 -11.21
CA VAL A 33 -4.06 9.07 -12.02
C VAL A 33 -5.25 8.47 -11.32
N CYS A 34 -6.35 9.22 -11.21
CA CYS A 34 -7.59 8.66 -10.65
C CYS A 34 -8.32 7.81 -11.70
N LYS A 35 -9.28 6.98 -11.28
CA LYS A 35 -10.14 6.20 -12.18
C LYS A 35 -10.85 7.03 -13.27
N ALA A 36 -11.08 8.32 -13.04
CA ALA A 36 -11.66 9.23 -14.03
C ALA A 36 -10.63 9.80 -15.05
N GLY A 37 -9.36 9.40 -14.95
CA GLY A 37 -8.28 9.87 -15.83
C GLY A 37 -7.61 11.19 -15.41
N HIS A 38 -7.99 11.80 -14.29
CA HIS A 38 -7.35 13.04 -13.83
C HIS A 38 -5.99 12.77 -13.18
N LEU A 39 -4.95 13.46 -13.66
CA LEU A 39 -3.60 13.41 -13.09
C LEU A 39 -3.52 14.24 -11.80
N ALA A 40 -2.70 13.79 -10.84
CA ALA A 40 -2.35 14.61 -9.68
C ALA A 40 -1.58 15.87 -10.10
N ILE A 41 -1.89 17.01 -9.47
CA ILE A 41 -1.23 18.30 -9.72
C ILE A 41 0.18 18.30 -9.16
N ARG A 42 0.37 17.69 -7.99
CA ARG A 42 1.67 17.64 -7.31
C ARG A 42 1.81 16.42 -6.44
N LYS A 43 3.07 16.06 -6.19
CA LYS A 43 3.49 15.02 -5.25
C LYS A 43 4.37 15.64 -4.17
N ALA A 44 4.11 15.32 -2.91
CA ALA A 44 4.95 15.68 -1.77
C ALA A 44 5.32 14.44 -0.96
N ARG A 45 6.52 14.41 -0.38
CA ARG A 45 6.90 13.38 0.59
C ARG A 45 6.53 13.89 1.99
N THR A 46 5.54 13.26 2.62
CA THR A 46 5.02 13.63 3.93
C THR A 46 5.47 12.64 5.01
N GLY A 47 5.58 13.12 6.25
CA GLY A 47 6.02 12.33 7.40
C GLY A 47 7.47 12.61 7.83
N LYS A 48 7.71 12.55 9.14
CA LYS A 48 9.02 12.77 9.76
C LYS A 48 9.90 11.52 9.65
N LYS A 49 11.21 11.72 9.47
CA LYS A 49 12.22 10.65 9.54
C LYS A 49 12.39 10.22 11.01
N SER A 50 12.74 8.96 11.25
CA SER A 50 13.13 8.44 12.58
C SER A 50 12.07 8.51 13.68
N GLN A 51 10.79 8.33 13.33
CA GLN A 51 9.66 8.38 14.29
C GLN A 51 8.85 7.06 14.33
N GLY A 52 9.47 5.93 13.94
CA GLY A 52 8.83 4.60 13.93
C GLY A 52 7.68 4.44 12.92
N LYS A 53 7.43 5.44 12.06
CA LYS A 53 6.40 5.40 11.02
C LYS A 53 7.00 5.64 9.64
N ASN A 54 6.53 4.89 8.65
CA ASN A 54 6.95 5.06 7.26
C ASN A 54 6.54 6.43 6.72
N GLN A 55 7.45 7.07 5.98
CA GLN A 55 7.12 8.25 5.20
C GLN A 55 6.14 7.89 4.07
N LYS A 56 5.40 8.86 3.57
CA LYS A 56 4.38 8.67 2.55
C LYS A 56 4.62 9.61 1.36
N HIS A 57 4.36 9.14 0.15
CA HIS A 57 4.17 10.01 -1.00
C HIS A 57 2.71 10.43 -1.05
N THR A 58 2.44 11.71 -0.90
CA THR A 58 1.09 12.30 -0.98
C THR A 58 0.95 13.04 -2.30
N TYR A 59 0.02 12.57 -3.13
CA TYR A 59 -0.41 13.15 -4.38
C TYR A 59 -1.64 14.02 -4.14
N TYR A 60 -1.65 15.23 -4.68
CA TYR A 60 -2.72 16.20 -4.55
C TYR A 60 -3.47 16.32 -5.87
N PHE A 61 -4.79 16.25 -5.81
CA PHE A 61 -5.67 16.36 -6.97
C PHE A 61 -6.40 17.68 -6.96
N ASP A 62 -6.78 18.10 -8.17
CA ASP A 62 -7.58 19.30 -8.38
C ASP A 62 -9.00 19.08 -7.88
N VAL A 63 -9.40 19.87 -6.87
CA VAL A 63 -10.75 19.81 -6.31
C VAL A 63 -11.77 20.37 -7.30
N GLU A 64 -11.43 21.36 -8.11
CA GLU A 64 -12.35 21.96 -9.07
C GLU A 64 -12.75 20.94 -10.14
N LYS A 65 -11.78 20.16 -10.63
CA LYS A 65 -12.03 19.01 -11.50
C LYS A 65 -12.84 17.91 -10.81
N CYS A 66 -12.69 17.74 -9.50
CA CYS A 66 -13.46 16.75 -8.76
C CYS A 66 -14.92 17.17 -8.52
N LYS A 67 -15.23 18.47 -8.42
CA LYS A 67 -16.60 18.97 -8.24
C LYS A 67 -17.49 18.68 -9.45
N VAL A 68 -16.92 18.79 -10.65
CA VAL A 68 -17.60 18.54 -11.95
C VAL A 68 -17.48 17.10 -12.44
N CYS A 69 -16.70 16.27 -11.75
CA CYS A 69 -16.46 14.88 -12.17
C CYS A 69 -17.76 14.04 -12.05
N PRO A 70 -18.10 13.21 -13.06
CA PRO A 70 -19.26 12.33 -12.97
C PRO A 70 -19.12 11.28 -11.86
N LEU A 71 -17.89 10.89 -11.52
CA LEU A 71 -17.57 9.96 -10.43
C LEU A 71 -17.36 10.67 -9.08
N ARG A 72 -17.92 11.87 -8.88
CA ARG A 72 -17.75 12.63 -7.63
C ARG A 72 -18.42 11.95 -6.44
N GLU A 73 -19.53 11.27 -6.66
CA GLU A 73 -20.29 10.57 -5.62
C GLU A 73 -19.42 9.45 -5.00
N GLY A 74 -19.21 9.50 -3.69
CA GLY A 74 -18.32 8.57 -2.97
C GLY A 74 -16.82 8.82 -3.13
N CYS A 75 -16.38 9.66 -4.07
CA CYS A 75 -14.96 9.95 -4.33
C CYS A 75 -14.52 11.34 -3.85
N TYR A 76 -15.44 12.31 -3.78
CA TYR A 76 -15.18 13.66 -3.28
C TYR A 76 -16.25 14.01 -2.24
N LYS A 77 -15.81 14.51 -1.08
CA LYS A 77 -16.72 15.01 -0.05
C LYS A 77 -17.04 16.47 -0.34
N GLU A 78 -18.33 16.81 -0.41
CA GLU A 78 -18.76 18.20 -0.61
C GLU A 78 -18.17 19.12 0.46
N GLY A 79 -17.66 20.27 0.04
CA GLY A 79 -16.95 21.23 0.91
C GLY A 79 -15.49 20.89 1.24
N ALA A 80 -14.92 19.77 0.76
CA ALA A 80 -13.52 19.45 1.05
C ALA A 80 -12.55 20.40 0.32
N LYS A 81 -11.65 21.05 1.08
CA LYS A 81 -10.66 22.00 0.54
C LYS A 81 -9.54 21.33 -0.28
N SER A 82 -9.32 20.03 -0.11
CA SER A 82 -8.26 19.31 -0.82
C SER A 82 -8.64 17.86 -1.02
N LYS A 83 -8.16 17.28 -2.11
CA LYS A 83 -8.22 15.85 -2.37
C LYS A 83 -6.81 15.29 -2.48
N THR A 84 -6.51 14.28 -1.69
CA THR A 84 -5.17 13.69 -1.67
C THR A 84 -5.21 12.18 -1.67
N TYR A 85 -4.30 11.58 -2.42
CA TYR A 85 -4.01 10.15 -2.35
C TYR A 85 -2.60 9.98 -1.79
N SER A 86 -2.41 9.11 -0.80
CA SER A 86 -1.08 8.89 -0.23
C SER A 86 -0.67 7.43 -0.42
N ILE A 87 0.60 7.18 -0.72
CA ILE A 87 1.18 5.83 -0.81
C ILE A 87 2.32 5.76 0.23
N SER A 88 2.37 4.69 1.01
CA SER A 88 3.43 4.51 2.00
C SER A 88 4.73 4.09 1.31
N ILE A 89 5.84 4.72 1.69
CA ILE A 89 7.18 4.34 1.22
C ILE A 89 7.63 3.15 2.06
N LYS A 90 7.66 1.96 1.47
CA LYS A 90 8.21 0.76 2.12
C LYS A 90 9.72 0.88 2.30
N SER A 91 10.24 0.46 3.46
CA SER A 91 11.67 0.27 3.67
C SER A 91 12.21 -0.86 2.78
N THR A 92 13.53 -0.89 2.58
CA THR A 92 14.21 -1.98 1.84
C THR A 92 13.92 -3.33 2.48
N GLU A 93 14.04 -3.42 3.81
CA GLU A 93 13.81 -4.66 4.57
C GLU A 93 12.38 -5.20 4.39
N HIS A 94 11.36 -4.34 4.41
CA HIS A 94 9.98 -4.78 4.15
C HIS A 94 9.78 -5.29 2.70
N LYS A 95 10.52 -4.75 1.73
CA LYS A 95 10.47 -5.25 0.34
C LYS A 95 11.14 -6.63 0.23
N GLU A 96 12.27 -6.81 0.90
CA GLU A 96 13.00 -8.09 0.92
C GLU A 96 12.18 -9.18 1.61
N GLN A 97 11.53 -8.84 2.73
CA GLN A 97 10.61 -9.74 3.43
C GLN A 97 9.39 -10.12 2.58
N GLU A 98 8.79 -9.16 1.85
CA GLU A 98 7.70 -9.41 0.90
C GLU A 98 8.14 -10.31 -0.26
N ALA A 99 9.33 -10.07 -0.82
CA ALA A 99 9.91 -10.92 -1.85
C ALA A 99 10.16 -12.35 -1.35
N PHE A 100 10.70 -12.49 -0.12
CA PHE A 100 10.92 -13.79 0.50
C PHE A 100 9.60 -14.54 0.73
N GLN A 101 8.55 -13.87 1.21
CA GLN A 101 7.24 -14.49 1.40
C GLN A 101 6.60 -14.99 0.09
N ASN A 102 6.88 -14.30 -1.03
CA ASN A 102 6.41 -14.72 -2.36
C ASN A 102 7.23 -15.85 -2.99
N SER A 103 8.41 -16.16 -2.45
CA SER A 103 9.27 -17.25 -2.92
C SER A 103 8.63 -18.63 -2.77
N GLU A 104 8.97 -19.55 -3.66
CA GLU A 104 8.50 -20.93 -3.57
C GLU A 104 8.97 -21.63 -2.30
N LYS A 105 10.19 -21.34 -1.84
CA LYS A 105 10.76 -21.87 -0.60
C LYS A 105 9.89 -21.52 0.61
N PHE A 106 9.39 -20.28 0.69
CA PHE A 106 8.47 -19.88 1.76
C PHE A 106 7.12 -20.58 1.62
N LYS A 107 6.54 -20.63 0.41
CA LYS A 107 5.24 -21.28 0.16
C LYS A 107 5.25 -22.77 0.52
N MET A 108 6.29 -23.51 0.13
CA MET A 108 6.42 -24.94 0.46
C MET A 108 6.50 -25.17 1.96
N LYS A 109 7.33 -24.39 2.65
CA LYS A 109 7.47 -24.57 4.10
C LYS A 109 6.29 -24.05 4.91
N ALA A 110 5.60 -23.00 4.45
CA ALA A 110 4.34 -22.54 5.02
C ALA A 110 3.26 -23.62 4.91
N LYS A 111 3.22 -24.35 3.77
CA LYS A 111 2.37 -25.53 3.61
C LYS A 111 2.77 -26.67 4.54
N SER A 112 4.05 -26.89 4.85
CA SER A 112 4.44 -27.95 5.79
C SER A 112 4.23 -27.61 7.27
N ARG A 113 3.89 -26.36 7.61
CA ARG A 113 3.72 -25.92 9.01
C ARG A 113 2.65 -26.71 9.77
N TYR A 114 1.50 -27.02 9.15
CA TYR A 114 0.44 -27.79 9.83
C TYR A 114 0.94 -29.15 10.33
N LYS A 115 1.94 -29.74 9.65
CA LYS A 115 2.56 -31.02 10.02
C LYS A 115 3.50 -30.91 11.22
N ILE A 116 4.00 -29.71 11.51
CA ILE A 116 4.91 -29.42 12.63
C ILE A 116 4.10 -28.97 13.85
N GLU A 117 3.07 -28.15 13.65
CA GLU A 117 2.17 -27.67 14.72
C GLU A 117 1.46 -28.85 15.39
N ALA A 118 0.97 -29.82 14.60
CA ALA A 118 0.36 -31.05 15.13
C ALA A 118 1.33 -31.94 15.94
N LYS A 119 2.65 -31.79 15.77
CA LYS A 119 3.68 -32.53 16.52
C LYS A 119 4.16 -31.82 17.78
N ASN A 120 3.89 -30.52 17.92
CA ASN A 120 4.25 -29.70 19.08
C ASN A 120 3.04 -29.42 20.00
N SER A 121 1.87 -29.98 19.68
CA SER A 121 0.67 -29.92 20.53
C SER A 121 0.54 -31.13 21.48
N GLU A 122 1.61 -31.92 21.63
CA GLU A 122 1.81 -32.94 22.66
C GLU A 122 2.89 -32.46 23.63
#